data_AF-A0A960ZDM0-F1
#
_entry.id   AF-A0A960ZDM0-F1
#
_cell.length_a   1.000
_cell.length_b   1.000
_cell.length_c   1.000
_cell.angle_alpha   90.00
_cell.angle_beta   90.00
_cell.angle_gamma   90.00
#
_symmetry.space_group_name_H-M   'P 1'
#
loop_
_entity.id
_entity.type
_entity.pdbx_description
1 polymer ?
#
loop_
_entity_poly.entity_id
_entity_poly.type
_entity_poly.pdbx_seq_one_letter_code
_entity_poly.pdbx_strand_id
1 'polypeptide(L)' 'MSYIDFIIETTKNPALGKESFEKIRTLSASELSIWFKEKGYEVSEADCQKLIANKDSFESAKQRENMVESY' A
#
# COMPACT_ATOMS: atom_id res chain seq x y z
N MET A 1 -2.30 -12.42 -10.78
CA MET A 1 -3.25 -11.78 -9.84
C MET A 1 -2.98 -10.28 -9.84
N SER A 2 -4.03 -9.45 -9.87
CA SER A 2 -3.89 -7.97 -9.90
C SER A 2 -3.81 -7.36 -8.49
N TYR A 3 -3.43 -6.08 -8.39
CA TYR A 3 -3.38 -5.33 -7.13
C TYR A 3 -4.69 -5.37 -6.31
N ILE A 4 -5.85 -5.45 -6.97
CA ILE A 4 -7.15 -5.60 -6.28
C ILE A 4 -7.23 -6.92 -5.50
N ASP A 5 -6.73 -8.02 -6.07
CA ASP A 5 -6.67 -9.33 -5.41
C ASP A 5 -5.78 -9.25 -4.16
N PHE A 6 -4.65 -8.57 -4.29
CA PHE A 6 -3.75 -8.29 -3.17
C PHE A 6 -4.47 -7.50 -2.05
N ILE A 7 -5.22 -6.45 -2.38
CA ILE A 7 -5.98 -5.69 -1.38
C ILE A 7 -7.02 -6.57 -0.69
N ILE A 8 -7.76 -7.38 -1.44
CA ILE A 8 -8.72 -8.33 -0.88
C ILE A 8 -8.01 -9.31 0.06
N GLU A 9 -6.82 -9.81 -0.30
CA GLU A 9 -6.04 -10.67 0.60
C GLU A 9 -5.53 -9.94 1.83
N THR A 10 -5.12 -8.68 1.74
CA THR A 10 -4.74 -7.91 2.94
C THR A 10 -5.90 -7.70 3.92
N THR A 11 -7.15 -7.66 3.44
CA THR A 11 -8.33 -7.63 4.32
C THR A 11 -8.58 -8.95 5.04
N LYS A 12 -8.18 -10.07 4.42
CA LYS A 12 -8.27 -11.41 5.01
C LYS A 12 -7.07 -11.73 5.91
N ASN A 13 -5.90 -11.18 5.57
CA ASN A 13 -4.62 -11.40 6.23
C ASN A 13 -4.00 -10.06 6.69
N PRO A 14 -4.36 -9.56 7.89
CA PRO A 14 -3.83 -8.29 8.41
C PRO A 14 -2.31 -8.29 8.60
N ALA A 15 -1.69 -9.46 8.76
CA ALA A 15 -0.23 -9.61 8.78
C ALA A 15 0.41 -9.25 7.43
N LEU A 16 -0.21 -9.68 6.33
CA LEU A 16 0.21 -9.35 4.96
C LEU A 16 0.06 -7.84 4.70
N GLY A 17 -1.03 -7.25 5.18
CA GLY A 17 -1.24 -5.80 5.16
C GLY A 17 -0.13 -5.04 5.87
N LYS A 18 0.23 -5.43 7.10
CA LYS A 18 1.36 -4.80 7.82
C LYS A 18 2.69 -4.98 7.10
N GLU A 19 3.02 -6.19 6.66
CA GLU A 19 4.27 -6.48 5.94
C GLU A 19 4.37 -5.62 4.68
N SER A 20 3.30 -5.55 3.88
CA SER A 20 3.28 -4.74 2.67
C SER A 20 3.43 -3.24 2.94
N PHE A 21 2.83 -2.72 4.02
CA PHE A 21 2.95 -1.32 4.40
C PHE A 21 4.38 -0.97 4.83
N GLU A 22 5.03 -1.87 5.58
CA GLU A 22 6.46 -1.72 5.91
C GLU A 22 7.33 -1.79 4.66
N LYS A 23 7.06 -2.72 3.74
CA LYS A 23 7.78 -2.84 2.47
C LYS A 23 7.61 -1.60 1.60
N ILE A 24 6.41 -1.04 1.49
CA ILE A 24 6.13 0.23 0.78
C ILE A 24 6.92 1.39 1.40
N ARG A 25 7.13 1.39 2.72
CA ARG A 25 7.90 2.44 3.41
C ARG A 25 9.41 2.31 3.26
N THR A 26 9.90 1.09 3.12
CA THR A 26 11.34 0.79 3.21
C THR A 26 11.99 0.51 1.86
N LEU A 27 11.24 -0.04 0.91
CA LEU A 27 11.74 -0.45 -0.40
C LEU A 27 11.51 0.61 -1.49
N SER A 28 12.36 0.57 -2.51
CA SER A 28 12.16 1.34 -3.74
C SER A 28 11.07 0.71 -4.61
N ALA A 29 10.47 1.46 -5.55
CA ALA A 29 9.40 0.95 -6.42
C ALA A 29 9.79 -0.32 -7.20
N SER A 30 11.05 -0.40 -7.62
CA SER A 30 11.60 -1.58 -8.32
C SER A 30 11.65 -2.81 -7.41
N GLU A 31 12.15 -2.65 -6.19
CA GLU A 31 12.21 -3.73 -5.20
C GLU A 31 10.82 -4.16 -4.71
N LEU A 32 9.90 -3.20 -4.59
CA LEU A 32 8.51 -3.48 -4.22
C LEU A 32 7.79 -4.30 -5.30
N SER A 33 8.04 -3.98 -6.58
CA SER A 33 7.53 -4.75 -7.73
C SER A 33 8.04 -6.20 -7.71
N ILE A 34 9.33 -6.39 -7.39
CA ILE A 34 9.92 -7.73 -7.22
C ILE A 34 9.25 -8.47 -6.05
N TRP A 35 9.09 -7.82 -4.90
CA TRP A 35 8.44 -8.42 -3.73
C TRP A 35 6.99 -8.85 -4.02
N PHE A 36 6.21 -8.01 -4.73
CA PHE A 36 4.87 -8.38 -5.16
C PHE A 36 4.89 -9.63 -6.05
N LYS A 37 5.85 -9.70 -6.97
CA LYS A 37 6.03 -10.85 -7.87
C LYS A 37 6.42 -12.12 -7.14
N GLU A 38 7.27 -12.03 -6.11
CA GLU A 38 7.62 -13.17 -5.24
C GLU A 38 6.40 -13.71 -4.46
N LYS A 39 5.45 -12.83 -4.12
CA LYS A 39 4.19 -13.20 -3.48
C LYS A 39 3.12 -13.71 -4.46
N GLY A 40 3.41 -13.72 -5.77
CA GLY A 40 2.48 -14.17 -6.81
C GLY A 40 1.56 -13.07 -7.37
N TYR A 41 1.80 -11.80 -7.03
CA TYR A 41 1.06 -10.66 -7.56
C TYR A 41 1.85 -9.96 -8.65
N GLU A 42 1.17 -9.58 -9.73
CA GLU A 42 1.77 -8.78 -10.80
C GLU A 42 1.39 -7.32 -10.60
N VAL A 43 2.26 -6.58 -9.90
CA VAL A 43 2.15 -5.14 -9.70
C VAL A 43 3.27 -4.46 -10.46
N SER A 44 2.94 -3.59 -11.40
CA SER A 44 3.95 -2.86 -12.19
C SER A 44 4.74 -1.90 -11.30
N GLU A 45 5.98 -1.61 -11.68
CA GLU A 45 6.80 -0.61 -11.00
C GLU A 45 6.13 0.77 -10.97
N ALA A 46 5.44 1.16 -12.05
CA ALA A 46 4.69 2.41 -12.11
C ALA A 46 3.54 2.47 -11.07
N ASP A 47 2.89 1.34 -10.79
CA ASP A 47 1.87 1.26 -9.73
C ASP A 47 2.52 1.25 -8.34
N CYS A 48 3.66 0.57 -8.18
CA CYS A 48 4.48 0.65 -6.97
C CYS A 48 4.93 2.09 -6.67
N GLN A 49 5.34 2.85 -7.68
CA GLN A 49 5.65 4.27 -7.53
C GLN A 49 4.44 5.08 -7.08
N LYS A 50 3.24 4.82 -7.64
CA LYS A 50 2.01 5.48 -7.18
C LYS A 50 1.68 5.12 -5.74
N LEU A 51 1.92 3.88 -5.30
CA LEU A 51 1.70 3.45 -3.92
C LEU A 51 2.65 4.17 -2.96
N ILE A 52 3.93 4.24 -3.32
CA ILE A 52 4.94 4.96 -2.54
C ILE A 52 4.64 6.47 -2.53
N ALA A 53 4.22 7.04 -3.65
CA ALA A 53 3.86 8.46 -3.75
C ALA A 53 2.59 8.79 -2.95
N ASN A 54 1.60 7.88 -2.93
CA ASN A 54 0.37 8.05 -2.15
C ASN A 54 0.56 7.78 -0.64
N LYS A 55 1.72 7.30 -0.18
CA LYS A 55 2.00 7.08 1.26
C LYS A 55 1.85 8.38 2.07
N ASP A 56 2.24 9.51 1.47
CA ASP A 56 2.14 10.85 2.06
C ASP A 56 0.67 11.34 2.10
N SER A 57 -0.12 10.98 1.09
CA SER A 57 -1.55 11.31 1.05
C SER A 57 -2.38 10.51 2.05
N PHE A 58 -2.01 9.25 2.35
CA PHE A 58 -2.72 8.44 3.33
C PHE A 58 -2.52 8.92 4.78
N GLU A 59 -1.32 9.40 5.16
CA GLU A 59 -1.11 10.00 6.48
C GLU A 59 -1.86 11.35 6.61
N SER A 60 -2.00 12.09 5.52
CA SER A 60 -2.75 13.36 5.47
C SER A 60 -4.28 13.16 5.54
N ALA A 61 -4.81 12.04 5.02
CA ALA A 61 -6.25 11.77 5.02
C ALA A 61 -6.80 11.50 6.43
N LYS A 62 -6.00 10.87 7.32
CA LYS A 62 -6.38 10.62 8.71
C LYS A 62 -6.48 11.91 9.56
N GLN A 63 -5.87 13.01 9.10
CA GLN A 63 -5.89 14.29 9.81
C GLN A 63 -7.12 15.16 9.44
N ARG A 64 -7.81 14.88 8.33
CA ARG A 64 -8.99 15.65 7.90
C ARG A 64 -10.33 15.19 8.48
N GLU A 65 -10.44 13.96 8.96
CA GLU A 65 -11.68 13.52 9.65
C GLU A 65 -11.80 14.10 11.07
N ASN A 66 -10.70 14.52 11.69
CA ASN A 66 -10.71 15.04 13.07
C ASN A 66 -11.14 16.52 13.19
N MET A 67 -11.53 17.18 12.08
CA MET A 67 -11.85 18.61 12.03
C MET A 67 -13.33 18.90 11.74
N VAL A 68 -14.18 17.88 11.57
CA VAL A 68 -15.61 18.02 11.27
C VAL A 68 -16.50 17.86 12.53
N GLU A 69 -15.92 17.44 13.66
CA GLU A 69 -16.63 17.23 14.94
C GLU A 69 -16.47 18.39 15.93
N SER A 70 -16.31 19.62 15.44
CA SER A 70 -16.31 20.82 16.30
C SER A 70 -17.06 21.95 15.61
N TYR A 71 -18.38 21.80 15.56
CA TYR A 71 -19.33 22.88 15.28
C TYR A 71 -20.54 22.75 16.18
#